data_AF-W2D1D6-F1
#
_entry.id   AF-W2D1D6-F1
#
_cell.length_a   1.000
_cell.length_b   1.000
_cell.length_c   1.000
_cell.angle_alpha   90.00
_cell.angle_beta   90.00
_cell.angle_gamma   90.00
#
_symmetry.space_group_name_H-M   'P 1'
#
loop_
_entity.id
_entity.type
_entity.pdbx_description
1 polymer ?
#
loop_
_entity_poly.entity_id
_entity_poly.type
_entity_poly.pdbx_seq_one_letter_code
_entity_poly.pdbx_strand_id
1 'polypeptide(L)'
;MTSDAVPPVAAVMESDEALRLRVPAAFEGLSVAGPTAAYEFHARSADGRVADASATSPAPAEVVLTVLSREGDGTAEKDLLDVVEKALNSENVRPVADRLTVRSAEIIPYRVEATIFLYPGPEAEPVMAAAKASLQKYIASQTRLGRDIRRSAIFAALHVEGVQRVELASPLADVVLNKTQAASCTQWSVTNGG
;
A
#
# COMPACT_ATOMS: atom_id res chain seq x y z
N MET A 1 -22.56 16.47 -8.66
CA MET A 1 -22.29 17.34 -9.82
C MET A 1 -22.10 16.44 -11.01
N THR A 2 -23.00 16.50 -11.99
CA THR A 2 -22.96 15.68 -13.21
C THR A 2 -22.00 16.29 -14.24
N SER A 3 -21.09 15.49 -14.76
CA SER A 3 -20.11 15.86 -15.80
C SER A 3 -20.82 16.12 -17.14
N ASP A 4 -20.46 17.21 -17.84
CA ASP A 4 -21.01 17.63 -19.15
C ASP A 4 -20.50 16.79 -20.36
N ALA A 5 -19.97 15.59 -20.13
CA ALA A 5 -19.49 14.72 -21.22
C ALA A 5 -20.65 14.03 -21.96
N VAL A 6 -20.59 13.96 -23.30
CA VAL A 6 -21.53 13.18 -24.13
C VAL A 6 -20.73 12.13 -24.91
N PRO A 7 -20.93 10.81 -24.66
CA PRO A 7 -21.81 10.22 -23.65
C PRO A 7 -21.31 10.47 -22.21
N PRO A 8 -22.22 10.46 -21.21
CA PRO A 8 -21.86 10.72 -19.82
C PRO A 8 -20.89 9.68 -19.29
N VAL A 9 -19.71 10.14 -18.89
CA VAL A 9 -18.70 9.32 -18.21
C VAL A 9 -19.01 9.34 -16.72
N ALA A 10 -19.06 8.16 -16.10
CA ALA A 10 -19.24 8.07 -14.65
C ALA A 10 -18.10 8.81 -13.93
N ALA A 11 -18.43 9.62 -12.92
CA ALA A 11 -17.42 10.27 -12.11
C ALA A 11 -16.59 9.22 -11.36
N VAL A 12 -15.27 9.34 -11.43
CA VAL A 12 -14.35 8.47 -10.68
C VAL A 12 -14.37 8.91 -9.23
N MET A 13 -14.89 8.06 -8.35
CA MET A 13 -15.01 8.31 -6.91
C MET A 13 -14.02 7.45 -6.12
N GLU A 14 -13.67 7.87 -4.91
CA GLU A 14 -12.94 7.02 -3.96
C GLU A 14 -13.81 5.87 -3.43
N SER A 15 -13.20 4.81 -2.91
CA SER A 15 -13.91 3.69 -2.28
C SER A 15 -14.34 4.02 -0.84
N ASP A 16 -15.41 3.38 -0.35
CA ASP A 16 -15.89 3.53 1.03
C ASP A 16 -14.82 3.23 2.11
N GLU A 17 -13.91 2.28 1.85
CA GLU A 17 -12.81 1.96 2.76
C GLU A 17 -11.82 3.13 2.90
N ALA A 18 -11.49 3.77 1.77
CA ALA A 18 -10.65 4.96 1.74
C ALA A 18 -11.34 6.13 2.47
N LEU A 19 -12.63 6.33 2.22
CA LEU A 19 -13.42 7.36 2.88
C LEU A 19 -13.48 7.14 4.41
N ARG A 20 -13.69 5.90 4.87
CA ARG A 20 -13.76 5.56 6.30
C ARG A 20 -12.47 5.89 7.04
N LEU A 21 -11.31 5.68 6.41
CA LEU A 21 -10.00 6.04 6.97
C LEU A 21 -9.78 7.57 6.95
N ARG A 22 -10.30 8.26 5.94
CA ARG A 22 -10.09 9.70 5.77
C ARG A 22 -10.85 10.56 6.78
N VAL A 23 -12.06 10.17 7.17
CA VAL A 23 -12.91 10.93 8.10
C VAL A 23 -12.23 11.23 9.45
N PRO A 24 -11.71 10.24 10.21
CA PRO A 24 -11.01 10.52 11.46
C PRO A 24 -9.66 11.23 11.21
N ALA A 25 -8.96 10.90 10.13
CA ALA A 25 -7.68 11.53 9.79
C ALA A 25 -7.81 13.03 9.47
N ALA A 26 -9.01 13.51 9.11
CA ALA A 26 -9.26 14.93 8.87
C ALA A 26 -8.99 15.80 10.11
N PHE A 27 -9.12 15.26 11.33
CA PHE A 27 -8.77 15.98 12.55
C PHE A 27 -7.27 16.21 12.68
N GLU A 28 -6.43 15.32 12.14
CA GLU A 28 -4.97 15.51 12.09
C GLU A 28 -4.59 16.67 11.17
N GLY A 29 -5.36 16.88 10.08
CA GLY A 29 -5.19 18.02 9.17
C GLY A 29 -5.63 19.38 9.73
N LEU A 30 -6.28 19.42 10.90
CA LEU A 30 -6.59 20.68 11.60
C LEU A 30 -5.40 21.19 12.43
N SER A 31 -4.35 20.38 12.60
CA SER A 31 -3.15 20.74 13.36
C SER A 31 -2.11 21.42 12.46
N VAL A 32 -1.83 22.70 12.73
CA VAL A 32 -0.79 23.49 12.04
C VAL A 32 0.59 23.30 12.69
N ALA A 33 0.66 22.62 13.85
CA ALA A 33 1.87 22.50 14.68
C ALA A 33 2.75 21.26 14.36
N GLY A 34 2.59 20.64 13.19
CA GLY A 34 3.51 19.64 12.66
C GLY A 34 3.59 18.30 13.41
N PRO A 35 2.49 17.59 13.71
CA PRO A 35 2.58 16.14 13.84
C PRO A 35 2.84 15.54 12.46
N THR A 36 3.73 14.54 12.37
CA THR A 36 3.98 13.73 11.16
C THR A 36 2.70 13.36 10.40
N ALA A 37 1.61 13.11 11.14
CA ALA A 37 0.29 12.77 10.61
C ALA A 37 -0.35 13.86 9.74
N ALA A 38 -0.10 15.16 9.99
CA ALA A 38 -0.67 16.25 9.19
C ALA A 38 -0.10 16.25 7.76
N TYR A 39 1.23 16.11 7.62
CA TYR A 39 1.89 15.95 6.33
C TYR A 39 1.36 14.74 5.56
N GLU A 40 1.23 13.59 6.24
CA GLU A 40 0.70 12.37 5.63
C GLU A 40 -0.76 12.53 5.17
N PHE A 41 -1.60 13.19 5.98
CA PHE A 41 -3.00 13.45 5.64
C PHE A 41 -3.13 14.36 4.40
N HIS A 42 -2.43 15.48 4.38
CA HIS A 42 -2.48 16.41 3.27
C HIS A 42 -1.89 15.80 1.99
N ALA A 43 -0.83 15.00 2.11
CA ALA A 43 -0.27 14.26 0.98
C ALA A 43 -1.27 13.27 0.38
N ARG A 44 -1.91 12.43 1.21
CA ARG A 44 -2.94 11.47 0.76
C ARG A 44 -4.19 12.15 0.19
N SER A 45 -4.44 13.40 0.58
CA SER A 45 -5.59 14.19 0.11
C SER A 45 -5.30 15.01 -1.15
N ALA A 46 -4.03 15.14 -1.55
CA ALA A 46 -3.62 16.00 -2.65
C ALA A 46 -4.05 15.46 -4.03
N ASP A 47 -3.99 14.15 -4.23
CA ASP A 47 -4.31 13.48 -5.49
C ASP A 47 -4.81 12.06 -5.23
N GLY A 48 -5.82 11.61 -5.98
CA GLY A 48 -6.40 10.27 -5.85
C GLY A 48 -5.46 9.12 -6.21
N ARG A 49 -4.35 9.41 -6.92
CA ARG A 49 -3.29 8.46 -7.25
C ARG A 49 -2.38 8.13 -6.06
N VAL A 50 -2.41 8.92 -4.98
CA VAL A 50 -1.65 8.60 -3.77
C VAL A 50 -2.31 7.39 -3.08
N ALA A 51 -1.59 6.28 -3.00
CA ALA A 51 -2.02 5.10 -2.24
C ALA A 51 -1.70 5.26 -0.75
N ASP A 52 -0.50 5.75 -0.45
CA ASP A 52 -0.02 5.96 0.90
C ASP A 52 1.05 7.06 0.94
N ALA A 53 1.26 7.64 2.11
CA ALA A 53 2.31 8.62 2.34
C ALA A 53 2.86 8.46 3.76
N SER A 54 4.17 8.61 3.90
CA SER A 54 4.83 8.63 5.22
C SER A 54 5.76 9.82 5.33
N ALA A 55 5.66 10.55 6.43
CA ALA A 55 6.56 11.65 6.75
C ALA A 55 7.60 11.18 7.80
N THR A 56 8.84 11.60 7.61
CA THR A 56 9.94 11.34 8.54
C THR A 56 10.80 12.58 8.68
N SER A 57 11.49 12.73 9.81
CA SER A 57 12.39 13.85 10.06
C SER A 57 13.77 13.33 10.43
N PRO A 58 14.70 13.22 9.46
CA PRO A 58 16.05 12.72 9.73
C PRO A 58 16.91 13.74 10.50
N ALA A 59 16.58 15.04 10.40
CA ALA A 59 17.25 16.13 11.10
C ALA A 59 16.23 17.22 11.49
N PRO A 60 16.54 18.08 12.48
CA PRO A 60 15.67 19.18 12.88
C PRO A 60 15.27 20.07 11.70
N ALA A 61 13.98 20.37 11.59
CA ALA A 61 13.40 21.16 10.50
C ALA A 61 13.69 20.59 9.10
N GLU A 62 13.87 19.28 8.99
CA GLU A 62 13.90 18.55 7.72
C GLU A 62 12.76 17.53 7.72
N VAL A 63 11.90 17.61 6.70
CA VAL A 63 10.75 16.73 6.51
C VAL A 63 10.94 15.99 5.20
N VAL A 64 11.09 14.68 5.28
CA VAL A 64 11.12 13.79 4.11
C VAL A 64 9.78 13.11 4.02
N LEU A 65 9.00 13.50 3.03
CA LEU A 65 7.73 12.87 2.69
C LEU A 65 7.96 11.85 1.59
N THR A 66 7.64 10.60 1.88
CA THR A 66 7.68 9.50 0.92
C THR A 66 6.27 9.20 0.44
N VAL A 67 6.09 9.15 -0.88
CA VAL A 67 4.80 8.93 -1.54
C VAL A 67 4.80 7.58 -2.24
N LEU A 68 3.77 6.78 -1.98
CA LEU A 68 3.47 5.54 -2.68
C LEU A 68 2.33 5.78 -3.67
N SER A 69 2.56 5.49 -4.94
CA SER A 69 1.53 5.55 -5.98
C SER A 69 0.59 4.35 -5.90
N ARG A 70 -0.65 4.55 -6.33
CA ARG A 70 -1.63 3.47 -6.57
C ARG A 70 -1.45 2.84 -7.95
N GLU A 71 -0.71 3.49 -8.83
CA GLU A 71 -0.48 3.06 -10.20
C GLU A 71 0.78 2.19 -10.29
N GLY A 72 0.82 1.31 -11.29
CA GLY A 72 1.99 0.48 -11.59
C GLY A 72 2.43 -0.38 -10.42
N ASP A 73 3.73 -0.34 -10.11
CA ASP A 73 4.37 -1.09 -9.03
C ASP A 73 4.41 -0.33 -7.70
N GLY A 74 3.83 0.88 -7.65
CA GLY A 74 3.87 1.78 -6.50
C GLY A 74 4.80 2.98 -6.68
N THR A 75 5.62 3.02 -7.73
CA THR A 75 6.49 4.17 -7.99
C THR A 75 5.67 5.41 -8.31
N ALA A 76 5.86 6.48 -7.53
CA ALA A 76 5.31 7.80 -7.82
C ALA A 76 6.17 8.54 -8.83
N GLU A 77 5.57 8.88 -9.97
CA GLU A 77 6.17 9.66 -11.05
C GLU A 77 6.30 11.14 -10.67
N LYS A 78 7.17 11.86 -11.40
CA LYS A 78 7.49 13.26 -11.09
C LYS A 78 6.27 14.17 -11.05
N ASP A 79 5.31 13.97 -11.96
CA ASP A 79 4.09 14.77 -12.01
C ASP A 79 3.25 14.63 -10.72
N LEU A 80 3.12 13.42 -10.18
CA LEU A 80 2.44 13.17 -8.91
C LEU A 80 3.19 13.79 -7.73
N LEU A 81 4.53 13.66 -7.71
CA LEU A 81 5.35 14.29 -6.67
C LEU A 81 5.22 15.81 -6.68
N ASP A 82 5.21 16.43 -7.86
CA ASP A 82 5.05 17.88 -8.02
C ASP A 82 3.66 18.36 -7.54
N VAL A 83 2.59 17.58 -7.77
CA VAL A 83 1.24 17.85 -7.24
C VAL A 83 1.22 17.81 -5.72
N VAL A 84 1.80 16.78 -5.12
CA VAL A 84 1.87 16.62 -3.66
C VAL A 84 2.71 17.74 -3.03
N GLU A 85 3.88 18.04 -3.61
CA GLU A 85 4.75 19.12 -3.14
C GLU A 85 4.04 20.48 -3.19
N LYS A 86 3.30 20.76 -4.27
CA LYS A 86 2.52 22.00 -4.39
C LYS A 86 1.42 22.09 -3.33
N ALA A 87 0.73 21.01 -3.03
CA ALA A 87 -0.32 20.99 -2.01
C ALA A 87 0.22 21.30 -0.60
N LEU A 88 1.41 20.77 -0.30
CA LEU A 88 2.05 20.89 1.02
C LEU A 88 2.83 22.20 1.19
N ASN A 89 3.22 22.86 0.11
CA ASN A 89 3.90 24.16 0.14
C ASN A 89 2.94 25.36 0.36
N SER A 90 1.67 25.12 0.71
CA SER A 90 0.77 26.20 1.13
C SER A 90 1.13 26.69 2.55
N GLU A 91 1.04 28.02 2.77
CA GLU A 91 1.43 28.66 4.04
C GLU A 91 0.67 28.12 5.27
N ASN A 92 -0.46 27.45 5.07
CA ASN A 92 -1.29 26.89 6.13
C ASN A 92 -0.94 25.44 6.50
N VAL A 93 -0.06 24.77 5.74
CA VAL A 93 0.24 23.34 5.92
C VAL A 93 1.65 23.12 6.47
N ARG A 94 2.63 23.90 6.01
CA ARG A 94 4.04 23.75 6.40
C ARG A 94 4.44 24.78 7.45
N PRO A 95 4.99 24.36 8.61
CA PRO A 95 5.67 25.26 9.52
C PRO A 95 6.80 26.02 8.81
N VAL A 96 6.89 27.32 9.06
CA VAL A 96 7.76 28.26 8.33
C VAL A 96 9.23 27.82 8.24
N ALA A 97 9.74 27.14 9.27
CA ALA A 97 11.14 26.74 9.35
C ALA A 97 11.46 25.36 8.75
N ASP A 98 10.45 24.52 8.49
CA ASP A 98 10.66 23.17 7.98
C ASP A 98 11.21 23.21 6.55
N ARG A 99 12.03 22.24 6.15
CA ARG A 99 12.47 21.99 4.77
C ARG A 99 11.83 20.70 4.29
N LEU A 100 10.84 20.82 3.40
CA LEU A 100 10.12 19.67 2.85
C LEU A 100 10.85 19.12 1.62
N THR A 101 11.08 17.82 1.61
CA THR A 101 11.48 17.04 0.43
C THR A 101 10.43 15.98 0.17
N VAL A 102 9.83 15.99 -1.02
CA VAL A 102 8.87 14.97 -1.46
C VAL A 102 9.58 14.00 -2.39
N ARG A 103 9.46 12.70 -2.13
CA ARG A 103 10.11 11.65 -2.94
C ARG A 103 9.22 10.43 -3.11
N SER A 104 9.51 9.66 -4.15
CA SER A 104 8.90 8.35 -4.39
C SER A 104 9.34 7.33 -3.34
N ALA A 105 8.47 6.36 -3.06
CA ALA A 105 8.81 5.18 -2.26
C ALA A 105 9.89 4.34 -2.94
N GLU A 106 10.81 3.79 -2.16
CA GLU A 106 11.69 2.74 -2.66
C GLU A 106 10.90 1.42 -2.74
N ILE A 107 10.72 0.93 -3.96
CA ILE A 107 9.95 -0.28 -4.22
C ILE A 107 10.86 -1.51 -4.11
N ILE A 108 10.57 -2.37 -3.13
CA ILE A 108 11.29 -3.62 -2.91
C ILE A 108 10.53 -4.76 -3.59
N PRO A 109 11.01 -5.29 -4.72
CA PRO A 109 10.34 -6.38 -5.42
C PRO A 109 10.50 -7.68 -4.64
N TYR A 110 9.42 -8.45 -4.55
CA TYR A 110 9.44 -9.80 -4.02
C TYR A 110 8.54 -10.74 -4.83
N ARG A 111 8.74 -12.04 -4.65
CA ARG A 111 7.90 -13.08 -5.24
C ARG A 111 7.45 -14.10 -4.21
N VAL A 112 6.27 -14.66 -4.42
CA VAL A 112 5.71 -15.73 -3.57
C VAL A 112 5.65 -17.02 -4.38
N GLU A 113 6.37 -18.04 -3.94
CA GLU A 113 6.31 -19.37 -4.55
C GLU A 113 5.98 -20.37 -3.46
N ALA A 114 4.77 -20.94 -3.54
CA ALA A 114 4.28 -21.86 -2.54
C ALA A 114 3.73 -23.15 -3.17
N THR A 115 3.99 -24.26 -2.49
CA THR A 115 3.38 -25.56 -2.80
C THR A 115 2.54 -25.97 -1.60
N ILE A 116 1.26 -26.22 -1.84
CA ILE A 116 0.31 -26.59 -0.79
C ILE A 116 -0.11 -28.04 -0.96
N PHE A 117 -0.28 -28.72 0.17
CA PHE A 117 -0.73 -30.11 0.23
C PHE A 117 -2.08 -30.14 0.93
N LEU A 118 -3.03 -30.84 0.34
CA LEU A 118 -4.42 -30.84 0.77
C LEU A 118 -4.75 -32.13 1.51
N TYR A 119 -5.79 -32.11 2.35
CA TYR A 119 -6.35 -33.35 2.85
C TYR A 119 -6.98 -34.16 1.71
N PRO A 120 -6.95 -35.51 1.76
CA PRO A 120 -7.60 -36.33 0.75
C PRO A 120 -9.10 -36.04 0.65
N GLY A 121 -9.56 -35.65 -0.54
CA GLY A 121 -10.96 -35.35 -0.79
C GLY A 121 -11.23 -34.88 -2.23
N PRO A 122 -12.49 -34.85 -2.68
CA PRO A 122 -12.85 -34.40 -4.03
C PRO A 122 -12.76 -32.88 -4.20
N GLU A 123 -12.53 -32.12 -3.13
CA GLU A 123 -12.61 -30.66 -3.07
C GLU A 123 -11.27 -29.95 -3.36
N ALA A 124 -10.30 -30.64 -3.97
CA ALA A 124 -8.97 -30.09 -4.21
C ALA A 124 -9.00 -28.76 -5.01
N GLU A 125 -9.77 -28.72 -6.10
CA GLU A 125 -9.89 -27.53 -6.96
C GLU A 125 -10.49 -26.31 -6.22
N PRO A 126 -11.65 -26.43 -5.54
CA PRO A 126 -12.18 -25.35 -4.70
C PRO A 126 -11.20 -24.83 -3.64
N VAL A 127 -10.50 -25.73 -2.94
CA VAL A 127 -9.54 -25.35 -1.90
C VAL A 127 -8.33 -24.61 -2.50
N MET A 128 -7.81 -25.07 -3.64
CA MET A 128 -6.74 -24.38 -4.38
C MET A 128 -7.19 -22.98 -4.81
N ALA A 129 -8.41 -22.81 -5.30
CA ALA A 129 -8.96 -21.52 -5.69
C ALA A 129 -9.08 -20.57 -4.50
N ALA A 130 -9.56 -21.08 -3.35
CA ALA A 130 -9.67 -20.31 -2.12
C ALA A 130 -8.29 -19.86 -1.59
N ALA A 131 -7.28 -20.74 -1.61
CA ALA A 131 -5.92 -20.41 -1.20
C ALA A 131 -5.30 -19.32 -2.07
N LYS A 132 -5.47 -19.41 -3.40
CA LYS A 132 -5.00 -18.39 -4.36
C LYS A 132 -5.69 -17.04 -4.11
N ALA A 133 -7.01 -17.03 -3.93
CA ALA A 133 -7.77 -15.81 -3.66
C ALA A 133 -7.35 -15.16 -2.32
N SER A 134 -7.12 -15.98 -1.30
CA SER A 134 -6.63 -15.52 0.01
C SER A 134 -5.23 -14.89 -0.10
N LEU A 135 -4.31 -15.51 -0.83
CA LEU A 135 -2.98 -14.96 -1.09
C LEU A 135 -3.06 -13.63 -1.86
N GLN A 136 -3.87 -13.54 -2.91
CA GLN A 136 -4.06 -12.30 -3.67
C GLN A 136 -4.62 -11.18 -2.79
N LYS A 137 -5.59 -11.49 -1.93
CA LYS A 137 -6.13 -10.54 -0.96
C LYS A 137 -5.05 -10.07 0.02
N TYR A 138 -4.22 -10.99 0.51
CA TYR A 138 -3.08 -10.65 1.34
C TYR A 138 -2.12 -9.70 0.62
N ILE A 139 -1.66 -10.04 -0.59
CA ILE A 139 -0.76 -9.22 -1.40
C ILE A 139 -1.33 -7.80 -1.57
N ALA A 140 -2.58 -7.67 -1.98
CA ALA A 140 -3.24 -6.37 -2.17
C ALA A 140 -3.33 -5.56 -0.87
N SER A 141 -3.48 -6.21 0.28
CA SER A 141 -3.52 -5.53 1.59
C SER A 141 -2.14 -5.07 2.09
N GLN A 142 -1.06 -5.62 1.54
CA GLN A 142 0.31 -5.29 1.93
C GLN A 142 0.91 -4.12 1.15
N THR A 143 0.25 -3.62 0.10
CA THR A 143 0.71 -2.46 -0.69
C THR A 143 0.59 -1.16 0.10
N ARG A 144 1.46 -0.97 1.09
CA ARG A 144 1.56 0.18 2.00
C ARG A 144 3.01 0.46 2.37
N LEU A 145 3.31 1.68 2.81
CA LEU A 145 4.64 2.07 3.25
C LEU A 145 5.00 1.40 4.59
N GLY A 146 6.25 0.93 4.71
CA GLY A 146 6.79 0.35 5.94
C GLY A 146 6.11 -0.93 6.41
N ARG A 147 5.39 -1.62 5.52
CA ARG A 147 4.64 -2.82 5.88
C ARG A 147 5.39 -4.08 5.47
N ASP A 148 5.99 -4.73 6.46
CA ASP A 148 6.80 -5.93 6.26
C ASP A 148 6.03 -7.08 5.59
N ILE A 149 6.73 -7.82 4.73
CA ILE A 149 6.25 -9.09 4.19
C ILE A 149 6.84 -10.22 5.03
N ARG A 150 6.02 -10.74 5.94
CA ARG A 150 6.41 -11.81 6.86
C ARG A 150 6.05 -13.18 6.29
N ARG A 151 6.98 -14.13 6.39
CA ARG A 151 6.75 -15.53 5.97
C ARG A 151 5.56 -16.14 6.71
N SER A 152 5.45 -15.86 8.01
CA SER A 152 4.34 -16.34 8.84
C SER A 152 2.98 -15.86 8.35
N ALA A 153 2.88 -14.62 7.85
CA ALA A 153 1.65 -14.09 7.30
C ALA A 153 1.29 -14.73 5.95
N ILE A 154 2.28 -15.04 5.11
CA ILE A 154 2.06 -15.79 3.87
C ILE A 154 1.59 -17.22 4.18
N PHE A 155 2.21 -17.89 5.14
CA PHE A 155 1.75 -19.18 5.62
C PHE A 155 0.30 -19.09 6.10
N ALA A 156 -0.04 -18.12 6.95
CA ALA A 156 -1.39 -17.95 7.45
C ALA A 156 -2.41 -17.69 6.32
N ALA A 157 -2.06 -16.88 5.33
CA ALA A 157 -2.93 -16.60 4.19
C ALA A 157 -3.21 -17.85 3.34
N LEU A 158 -2.23 -18.73 3.21
CA LEU A 158 -2.34 -19.97 2.42
C LEU A 158 -2.99 -21.13 3.18
N HIS A 159 -3.01 -21.10 4.52
CA HIS A 159 -3.69 -22.11 5.35
C HIS A 159 -5.20 -21.84 5.43
N VAL A 160 -5.88 -22.03 4.29
CA VAL A 160 -7.34 -22.07 4.23
C VAL A 160 -7.85 -23.46 4.64
N GLU A 161 -9.16 -23.56 4.88
CA GLU A 161 -9.81 -24.85 5.18
C GLU A 161 -9.51 -25.89 4.07
N GLY A 162 -9.15 -27.11 4.47
CA GLY A 162 -8.75 -28.18 3.54
C GLY A 162 -7.24 -28.26 3.25
N VAL A 163 -6.44 -27.26 3.63
CA VAL A 163 -4.97 -27.30 3.49
C VAL A 163 -4.35 -28.00 4.70
N GLN A 164 -3.52 -29.02 4.45
CA GLN A 164 -2.79 -29.76 5.47
C GLN A 164 -1.46 -29.08 5.83
N ARG A 165 -0.69 -28.71 4.81
CA ARG A 165 0.62 -28.07 4.97
C ARG A 165 0.96 -27.20 3.77
N VAL A 166 1.81 -26.21 4.03
CA VAL A 166 2.32 -25.29 3.02
C VAL A 166 3.85 -25.34 3.06
N GLU A 167 4.46 -25.50 1.89
CA GLU A 167 5.88 -25.32 1.68
C GLU A 167 6.11 -24.01 0.92
N LEU A 168 6.89 -23.10 1.51
CA LEU A 168 7.17 -21.79 0.95
C LEU A 168 8.60 -21.76 0.42
N ALA A 169 8.77 -21.75 -0.89
CA ALA A 169 10.06 -21.66 -1.57
C ALA A 169 10.56 -20.21 -1.68
N SER A 170 9.65 -19.25 -1.81
CA SER A 170 9.95 -17.82 -1.80
C SER A 170 8.83 -17.04 -1.11
N PRO A 171 9.15 -16.03 -0.27
CA PRO A 171 10.49 -15.54 0.07
C PRO A 171 11.22 -16.44 1.10
N LEU A 172 12.55 -16.55 0.96
CA LEU A 172 13.42 -17.35 1.86
C LEU A 172 13.61 -16.70 3.24
N ALA A 173 13.37 -15.40 3.36
CA ALA A 173 13.42 -14.66 4.61
C ALA A 173 12.29 -13.63 4.63
N ASP A 174 12.01 -13.07 5.80
CA ASP A 174 11.09 -11.94 5.90
C ASP A 174 11.66 -10.74 5.14
N VAL A 175 10.80 -10.04 4.40
CA VAL A 175 11.14 -8.75 3.79
C VAL A 175 10.77 -7.66 4.79
N VAL A 176 11.78 -7.09 5.44
CA VAL A 176 11.60 -6.02 6.43
C VAL A 176 11.79 -4.68 5.75
N LEU A 177 10.83 -3.78 5.92
CA LEU A 177 10.78 -2.48 5.25
C LEU A 177 10.84 -1.36 6.28
N ASN A 178 11.51 -0.27 5.91
CA ASN A 178 11.42 0.97 6.67
C ASN A 178 10.25 1.85 6.16
N LYS A 179 9.96 2.94 6.87
CA LYS A 179 8.86 3.88 6.55
C LYS A 179 8.92 4.51 5.14
N THR A 180 10.06 4.39 4.46
CA THR A 180 10.28 4.97 3.12
C THR A 180 10.28 3.92 2.01
N GLN A 181 10.05 2.66 2.37
CA GLN A 181 10.01 1.52 1.46
C GLN A 181 8.61 0.91 1.39
N ALA A 182 8.27 0.35 0.23
CA ALA A 182 7.07 -0.46 0.05
C ALA A 182 7.43 -1.74 -0.72
N ALA A 183 6.76 -2.84 -0.41
CA ALA A 183 6.94 -4.09 -1.13
C ALA A 183 6.01 -4.17 -2.35
N SER A 184 6.54 -4.66 -3.47
CA SER A 184 5.75 -4.95 -4.67
C SER A 184 5.91 -6.41 -5.06
N CYS A 185 4.78 -7.12 -5.17
CA CYS A 185 4.77 -8.53 -5.55
C CYS A 185 4.86 -8.64 -7.07
N THR A 186 6.04 -8.97 -7.60
CA THR A 186 6.26 -9.06 -9.05
C THR A 186 5.68 -10.34 -9.65
N GLN A 187 5.69 -11.42 -8.87
CA GLN A 187 5.19 -12.72 -9.29
C GLN A 187 4.71 -13.52 -8.08
N TRP A 188 3.65 -14.30 -8.26
CA TRP A 188 3.23 -15.28 -7.28
C TRP A 188 2.77 -16.57 -7.95
N SER A 189 2.98 -17.71 -7.30
CA SER A 189 2.52 -19.02 -7.75
C SER A 189 2.12 -19.89 -6.56
N VAL A 190 1.03 -20.63 -6.73
CA VAL A 190 0.56 -21.63 -5.77
C VAL A 190 0.27 -22.91 -6.53
N THR A 191 1.01 -23.97 -6.24
CA THR A 191 0.89 -25.29 -6.87
C THR A 191 0.41 -26.34 -5.87
N ASN A 192 -0.30 -27.35 -6.36
CA ASN A 192 -0.64 -28.52 -5.56
C ASN A 192 0.56 -29.48 -5.52
N GLY A 193 0.95 -29.92 -4.32
CA GLY A 193 2.08 -30.81 -4.09
C GLY A 193 1.77 -32.31 -4.21
N GLY A 194 0.49 -32.70 -4.25
CA GLY A 194 0.06 -34.11 -4.36
C GLY A 194 -1.24 -34.40 -3.62
#